data_AF-X0Y1K6-F1
#
_entry.id   AF-X0Y1K6-F1
#
_cell.length_a   1.000
_cell.length_b   1.000
_cell.length_c   1.000
_cell.angle_alpha   90.00
_cell.angle_beta   90.00
_cell.angle_gamma   90.00
#
_symmetry.space_group_name_H-M   'P 1'
#
loop_
_entity.id
_entity.type
_entity.pdbx_description
1 polymer ?
#
loop_
_entity_poly.entity_id
_entity_poly.type
_entity_poly.pdbx_seq_one_letter_code
_entity_poly.pdbx_strand_id
1 'polypeptide(L)' 'MSSNESKEHVLRMAKEQDVKFIRLWFSDILGNLKSVAITVEELKGALEEGV' A
#
# COMPACT_ATOMS: atom_id res chain seq x y z
N MET A 1 -2.13 -9.53 16.91
CA MET A 1 -2.84 -8.61 16.02
C MET A 1 -3.46 -9.45 14.92
N SER A 2 -4.77 -9.33 14.72
CA SER A 2 -5.42 -9.97 13.57
C SER A 2 -4.99 -9.27 12.26
N SER A 3 -5.09 -9.95 11.11
CA SER A 3 -4.77 -9.34 9.81
C SER A 3 -5.56 -8.06 9.57
N ASN A 4 -6.81 -8.00 10.06
CA ASN A 4 -7.68 -6.83 9.91
C ASN A 4 -7.21 -5.62 10.73
N GLU A 5 -6.80 -5.84 11.98
CA GLU A 5 -6.24 -4.78 12.85
C GLU A 5 -4.97 -4.16 12.24
N SER A 6 -4.17 -4.97 11.54
CA SER A 6 -2.94 -4.50 10.90
C SER A 6 -3.23 -3.60 9.70
N LYS A 7 -4.22 -3.95 8.87
CA LYS A 7 -4.64 -3.12 7.72
C LYS A 7 -5.21 -1.77 8.18
N GLU A 8 -6.09 -1.78 9.18
CA GLU A 8 -6.65 -0.54 9.77
C GLU A 8 -5.58 0.34 10.40
N HIS A 9 -4.57 -0.25 11.04
CA HIS A 9 -3.43 0.48 11.59
C HIS A 9 -2.67 1.24 10.49
N VAL A 10 -2.34 0.57 9.38
CA VAL A 10 -1.61 1.19 8.26
C VAL A 10 -2.43 2.31 7.61
N LEU A 11 -3.72 2.09 7.37
CA LEU A 11 -4.62 3.10 6.79
C LEU A 11 -4.71 4.35 7.67
N ARG A 12 -4.81 4.17 8.99
CA ARG A 12 -4.85 5.27 9.95
C ARG A 12 -3.53 6.04 9.94
N MET A 13 -2.40 5.33 10.00
CA MET A 13 -1.07 5.93 9.96
C MET A 13 -0.84 6.74 8.69
N ALA A 14 -1.23 6.21 7.52
CA ALA A 14 -1.09 6.90 6.24
C ALA A 14 -1.87 8.22 6.23
N LYS A 15 -3.06 8.24 6.82
CA LYS A 15 -3.90 9.45 6.95
C LYS A 15 -3.35 10.44 7.97
N GLU A 16 -2.89 9.97 9.13
CA GLU A 16 -2.31 10.80 10.19
C GLU A 16 -1.01 11.48 9.76
N GLN A 17 -0.22 10.80 8.92
CA GLN A 17 1.06 11.32 8.40
C GLN A 17 0.90 12.12 7.10
N ASP A 18 -0.34 12.39 6.66
CA ASP A 18 -0.67 13.09 5.41
C ASP A 18 0.04 12.52 4.16
N VAL A 19 0.16 11.19 4.10
CA VAL A 19 0.78 10.51 2.95
C VAL A 19 -0.09 10.73 1.71
N LYS A 20 0.51 11.26 0.64
CA LYS A 20 -0.20 11.47 -0.63
C LYS A 20 -0.10 10.28 -1.58
N PHE A 21 1.06 9.62 -1.60
CA PHE A 21 1.35 8.53 -2.53
C PHE A 21 2.12 7.42 -1.83
N ILE A 22 1.83 6.19 -2.24
CA ILE A 22 2.49 4.97 -1.78
C ILE A 22 3.09 4.28 -2.99
N ARG A 23 4.37 3.90 -2.90
CA ARG A 23 5.02 3.08 -3.92
C ARG A 23 4.96 1.62 -3.53
N LEU A 24 4.30 0.82 -4.35
CA LEU A 24 4.34 -0.62 -4.26
C LEU A 24 5.51 -1.13 -5.08
N TRP A 25 6.47 -1.76 -4.41
CA TRP A 25 7.68 -2.30 -5.04
C TRP A 25 7.54 -3.78 -5.29
N PHE A 26 8.01 -4.21 -6.46
CA PHE A 26 8.10 -5.61 -6.82
C PHE A 26 9.30 -5.83 -7.75
N SER A 27 9.79 -7.06 -7.79
CA SER A 27 10.80 -7.47 -8.75
C SER A 27 10.14 -8.19 -9.91
N ASP A 28 10.56 -7.90 -11.14
CA ASP A 28 10.14 -8.70 -12.29
C ASP A 28 10.90 -10.04 -12.36
N ILE A 29 10.55 -10.88 -13.34
CA ILE A 29 11.16 -12.21 -13.53
C ILE A 29 12.67 -12.17 -13.83
N LEU A 30 13.19 -11.01 -14.27
CA LEU A 30 14.62 -10.80 -14.52
C LEU A 30 15.33 -10.18 -13.30
N GLY A 31 14.61 -9.93 -12.21
CA GLY A 31 15.14 -9.36 -10.97
C GLY A 31 15.19 -7.83 -10.95
N ASN A 32 14.62 -7.14 -11.93
CA ASN A 32 14.63 -5.67 -11.94
C ASN A 32 13.60 -5.13 -10.96
N LEU A 33 14.01 -4.15 -10.13
CA LEU A 33 13.11 -3.42 -9.25
C LEU A 33 12.16 -2.54 -10.06
N LYS A 34 10.86 -2.77 -9.90
CA LYS A 34 9.78 -1.96 -10.46
C LYS A 34 8.90 -1.41 -9.35
N SER A 35 8.17 -0.36 -9.68
CA SER A 35 7.23 0.26 -8.74
C SER A 35 5.98 0.78 -9.42
N VAL A 36 4.85 0.67 -8.75
CA VAL A 36 3.61 1.40 -9.08
C VAL A 36 3.31 2.39 -7.96
N ALA A 37 2.86 3.58 -8.31
CA ALA A 37 2.41 4.59 -7.35
C ALA A 37 0.88 4.56 -7.28
N ILE A 38 0.35 4.50 -6.05
CA ILE A 38 -1.09 4.62 -5.77
C ILE A 38 -1.30 5.80 -4.82
N THR A 39 -2.50 6.38 -4.83
CA THR A 39 -2.88 7.40 -3.85
C THR A 39 -3.30 6.78 -2.52
N VAL A 40 -3.38 7.58 -1.47
CA VAL A 40 -3.84 7.10 -0.15
C VAL A 40 -5.31 6.66 -0.18
N GLU A 41 -6.11 7.23 -1.07
CA GLU A 41 -7.51 6.85 -1.31
C GLU A 41 -7.61 5.45 -1.92
N GLU A 42 -6.67 5.08 -2.79
CA GLU A 42 -6.59 3.77 -3.44
C GLU A 42 -6.04 2.68 -2.52
N LEU A 43 -5.29 3.05 -1.47
CA LEU A 43 -4.64 2.11 -0.54
C LEU A 43 -5.62 1.10 0.08
N LYS A 44 -6.84 1.52 0.42
CA LYS A 44 -7.82 0.60 1.03
C LYS A 44 -8.19 -0.53 0.07
N GLY A 45 -8.54 -0.20 -1.17
CA GLY A 45 -8.85 -1.19 -2.21
C GLY A 45 -7.64 -2.06 -2.53
N ALA A 46 -6.46 -1.45 -2.64
CA ALA A 46 -5.20 -2.16 -2.87
C ALA A 46 -4.89 -3.25 -1.83
N LEU A 47 -5.26 -3.04 -0.56
CA LEU A 47 -5.07 -4.00 0.52
C LEU A 47 -6.14 -5.12 0.56
N GLU A 48 -7.26 -4.96 -0.12
CA GLU A 48 -8.38 -5.92 -0.15
C GLU A 48 -8.38 -6.73 -1.45
N GLU A 49 -8.20 -6.07 -2.59
CA GLU A 49 -8.39 -6.63 -3.94
C GLU A 49 -7.08 -6.70 -4.75
N GLY A 50 -6.03 -5.98 -4.32
CA GLY A 50 -4.78 -5.82 -5.07
C GLY A 50 -4.78 -4.56 -5.94
N VAL A 51 -3.69 -4.37 -6.69
CA VAL A 51 -3.47 -3.25 -7.63
C VAL A 51 -3.36 -3.77 -9.05
#